data_AF-A0A1I7KHB4-F1
#
_entry.id   AF-A0A1I7KHB4-F1
#
_cell.length_a   1.000
_cell.length_b   1.000
_cell.length_c   1.000
_cell.angle_alpha   90.00
_cell.angle_beta   90.00
_cell.angle_gamma   90.00
#
_symmetry.space_group_name_H-M   'P 1'
#
loop_
_entity.id
_entity.type
_entity.pdbx_description
1 polymer ?
#
loop_
_entity_poly.entity_id
_entity_poly.type
_entity_poly.pdbx_seq_one_letter_code
_entity_poly.pdbx_strand_id
1 'polypeptide(L)'
;MPSTLFYTHFNTPSLTIYEDTAAKLIVVNAHGVVPSAVYRKGMDTAVEVAIQKQLPYWLVDNKEGGIITTEDQIWAGEVLVPRIAYESSVRKMALVEPVDVHSKLILEDMMDKAQSIFDFEMQFFQEKEIAYIWFKDSLSTALL
;
A
#
# COMPACT_ATOMS: atom_id res chain seq x y z
N MET A 1 13.07 -22.81 10.03
CA MET A 1 12.35 -21.86 9.18
C MET A 1 11.70 -20.86 10.12
N PRO A 2 12.10 -19.58 10.17
CA PRO A 2 11.30 -18.60 10.90
C PRO A 2 9.93 -18.56 10.22
N SER A 3 8.88 -18.89 10.96
CA SER A 3 7.50 -18.79 10.47
C SER A 3 7.22 -17.31 10.19
N THR A 4 6.97 -16.96 8.92
CA THR A 4 6.44 -15.63 8.58
C THR A 4 5.12 -15.45 9.30
N LEU A 5 5.06 -14.52 10.26
CA LEU A 5 3.82 -14.19 10.96
C LEU A 5 3.12 -13.07 10.21
N PHE A 6 1.95 -13.42 9.67
CA PHE A 6 1.02 -12.47 9.07
C PHE A 6 -0.09 -12.16 10.06
N TYR A 7 -0.40 -10.87 10.26
CA TYR A 7 -1.49 -10.42 11.11
C TYR A 7 -2.51 -9.63 10.30
N THR A 8 -3.72 -10.17 10.16
CA THR A 8 -4.82 -9.49 9.46
C THR A 8 -5.46 -8.43 10.33
N HIS A 9 -5.57 -7.21 9.81
CA HIS A 9 -6.14 -6.04 10.48
C HIS A 9 -7.50 -5.65 9.92
N PHE A 10 -7.75 -5.96 8.65
CA PHE A 10 -9.01 -5.69 7.98
C PHE A 10 -9.26 -6.79 6.96
N ASN A 11 -10.47 -7.34 6.92
CA ASN A 11 -10.80 -8.45 6.03
C ASN A 11 -12.22 -8.33 5.53
N THR A 12 -12.36 -8.06 4.24
CA THR A 12 -13.62 -8.02 3.51
C THR A 12 -13.42 -8.69 2.15
N PRO A 13 -14.49 -9.12 1.46
CA PRO A 13 -14.36 -9.76 0.15
C PRO A 13 -13.62 -8.93 -0.91
N SER A 14 -13.65 -7.59 -0.81
CA SER A 14 -13.02 -6.69 -1.78
C SER A 14 -11.73 -6.03 -1.30
N LEU A 15 -11.40 -6.12 -0.01
CA LEU A 15 -10.19 -5.50 0.54
C LEU A 15 -9.70 -6.25 1.78
N THR A 16 -8.43 -6.64 1.76
CA THR A 16 -7.72 -7.24 2.89
C THR A 16 -6.51 -6.41 3.26
N ILE A 17 -6.34 -6.11 4.55
CA ILE A 17 -5.16 -5.44 5.10
C ILE A 17 -4.48 -6.38 6.09
N TYR A 18 -3.19 -6.63 5.90
CA TYR A 18 -2.41 -7.45 6.83
C TYR A 18 -0.97 -6.96 6.94
N GLU A 19 -0.36 -7.21 8.09
CA GLU A 19 1.07 -6.98 8.32
C GLU A 19 1.85 -8.27 8.06
N ASP A 20 2.97 -8.17 7.35
CA ASP A 20 4.07 -9.14 7.42
C ASP A 20 5.12 -8.61 8.41
N THR A 21 5.11 -9.19 9.61
CA THR A 21 6.00 -8.76 10.70
C THR A 21 7.47 -9.03 10.42
N ALA A 22 7.79 -10.08 9.67
CA ALA A 22 9.17 -10.44 9.36
C ALA A 22 9.76 -9.44 8.37
N ALA A 23 8.95 -8.97 7.43
CA ALA A 23 9.32 -7.93 6.49
C ALA A 23 9.14 -6.51 7.05
N LYS A 24 8.47 -6.32 8.20
CA LYS A 24 8.01 -5.01 8.70
C LYS A 24 7.20 -4.25 7.63
N LEU A 25 6.25 -4.94 7.04
CA LEU A 25 5.50 -4.50 5.86
C LEU A 25 4.01 -4.47 6.16
N ILE A 26 3.34 -3.38 5.82
CA ILE A 26 1.89 -3.37 5.70
C ILE A 26 1.50 -3.70 4.25
N VAL A 27 0.53 -4.59 4.08
CA VAL A 27 -0.01 -4.97 2.77
C VAL A 27 -1.48 -4.61 2.69
N VAL A 28 -1.81 -3.85 1.67
CA VAL A 28 -3.18 -3.58 1.20
C VAL A 28 -3.40 -4.47 -0.03
N ASN A 29 -4.43 -5.32 -0.01
CA ASN A 29 -4.75 -6.18 -1.14
C ASN A 29 -6.19 -5.97 -1.57
N ALA A 30 -6.39 -5.42 -2.77
CA ALA A 30 -7.69 -5.06 -3.32
C ALA A 30 -8.17 -6.11 -4.34
N HIS A 31 -9.47 -6.43 -4.28
CA HIS A 31 -10.13 -7.36 -5.19
C HIS A 31 -11.42 -6.73 -5.74
N GLY A 32 -11.47 -6.59 -7.07
CA GLY A 32 -12.55 -5.93 -7.78
C GLY A 32 -12.78 -4.49 -7.32
N VAL A 33 -14.00 -4.00 -7.52
CA VAL A 33 -14.39 -2.67 -7.07
C VAL A 33 -14.58 -2.67 -5.56
N VAL A 34 -13.80 -1.84 -4.87
CA VAL A 34 -13.92 -1.66 -3.42
C VAL A 34 -14.96 -0.57 -3.12
N PRO A 35 -16.04 -0.86 -2.36
CA PRO A 35 -16.98 0.18 -1.97
C PRO A 35 -16.30 1.29 -1.16
N SER A 36 -16.64 2.55 -1.39
CA SER A 36 -15.96 3.71 -0.76
C SER A 36 -15.85 3.61 0.76
N ALA A 37 -16.91 3.15 1.44
CA ALA A 37 -16.89 2.96 2.89
C ALA A 37 -15.87 1.88 3.34
N VAL A 38 -15.70 0.83 2.55
CA VAL A 38 -14.72 -0.23 2.77
C VAL A 38 -13.31 0.28 2.46
N TYR A 39 -13.15 0.99 1.33
CA TYR A 39 -11.89 1.58 0.91
C TYR A 39 -11.33 2.52 1.97
N ARG A 40 -12.09 3.56 2.37
CA ARG A 40 -11.62 4.56 3.32
C ARG A 40 -11.28 3.94 4.68
N LYS A 41 -12.18 3.10 5.20
CA LYS A 41 -11.95 2.41 6.49
C LYS A 41 -10.74 1.47 6.44
N GLY A 42 -10.56 0.73 5.35
CA GLY A 42 -9.42 -0.17 5.18
C GLY A 42 -8.10 0.59 5.05
N MET A 43 -8.06 1.66 4.27
CA MET A 43 -6.87 2.50 4.12
C MET A 43 -6.54 3.26 5.41
N ASP A 44 -7.54 3.75 6.14
CA ASP A 44 -7.35 4.33 7.48
C ASP A 44 -6.76 3.29 8.45
N THR A 45 -7.26 2.05 8.41
CA THR A 45 -6.69 0.96 9.22
C THR A 45 -5.23 0.68 8.84
N ALA A 46 -4.91 0.65 7.55
CA ALA A 46 -3.55 0.40 7.07
C ALA A 46 -2.57 1.49 7.54
N VAL A 47 -2.95 2.77 7.43
CA VAL A 47 -2.07 3.87 7.85
C VAL A 47 -1.93 3.93 9.37
N GLU A 48 -3.00 3.66 10.13
CA GLU A 48 -2.91 3.57 11.59
C GLU A 48 -1.95 2.47 12.04
N VAL A 49 -2.02 1.30 11.42
CA VAL A 49 -1.09 0.20 11.72
C VAL A 49 0.34 0.57 11.36
N ALA A 50 0.56 1.18 10.18
CA ALA A 50 1.89 1.62 9.74
C ALA A 50 2.51 2.65 10.69
N ILE A 51 1.73 3.62 11.16
CA ILE A 51 2.14 4.63 12.14
C ILE A 51 2.46 3.98 13.49
N GLN A 52 1.51 3.22 14.05
CA GLN A 52 1.62 2.65 15.40
C GLN A 52 2.78 1.67 15.53
N LYS A 53 3.01 0.86 14.50
CA LYS A 53 4.04 -0.19 14.50
C LYS A 53 5.34 0.25 13.84
N GLN A 54 5.41 1.50 13.37
CA GLN A 54 6.57 2.05 12.66
C GLN A 54 7.02 1.14 11.51
N LEU A 55 6.07 0.75 10.66
CA LEU A 55 6.35 -0.10 9.50
C LEU A 55 7.00 0.75 8.40
N PRO A 56 8.25 0.45 7.99
CA PRO A 56 8.95 1.22 6.96
C PRO A 56 8.48 0.92 5.55
N TYR A 57 7.76 -0.17 5.33
CA TYR A 57 7.37 -0.65 4.00
C TYR A 57 5.86 -0.75 3.86
N TRP A 58 5.38 -0.36 2.69
CA TRP A 58 3.98 -0.42 2.31
C TRP A 58 3.83 -1.06 0.93
N LEU A 59 3.04 -2.12 0.83
CA LEU A 59 2.66 -2.74 -0.45
C LEU A 59 1.17 -2.50 -0.70
N VAL A 60 0.83 -1.94 -1.86
CA VAL A 60 -0.54 -1.94 -2.37
C VAL A 60 -0.61 -2.90 -3.55
N ASP A 61 -1.27 -4.03 -3.35
CA ASP A 61 -1.56 -4.99 -4.40
C ASP A 61 -2.91 -4.65 -5.04
N ASN A 62 -2.86 -4.02 -6.21
CA ASN A 62 -4.05 -3.69 -7.01
C ASN A 62 -4.22 -4.63 -8.21
N LYS A 63 -3.47 -5.74 -8.30
CA LYS A 63 -3.47 -6.60 -9.49
C LYS A 63 -4.87 -7.02 -9.92
N GLU A 64 -5.71 -7.35 -8.95
CA GLU A 64 -7.12 -7.69 -9.13
C GLU A 64 -8.07 -6.55 -8.73
N GLY A 65 -7.54 -5.38 -8.39
CA GLY A 65 -8.30 -4.21 -8.00
C GLY A 65 -9.06 -3.58 -9.17
N GLY A 66 -10.21 -3.00 -8.86
CA GLY A 66 -11.03 -2.25 -9.80
C GLY A 66 -10.84 -0.73 -9.71
N ILE A 67 -11.65 -0.01 -10.48
CA ILE A 67 -11.64 1.45 -10.56
C ILE A 67 -11.88 2.07 -9.17
N ILE A 68 -10.97 2.96 -8.78
CA ILE A 68 -11.13 3.84 -7.62
C ILE A 68 -11.99 5.03 -8.06
N THR A 69 -13.08 5.30 -7.33
CA THR A 69 -13.99 6.42 -7.64
C THR A 69 -13.27 7.77 -7.54
N THR A 70 -13.72 8.78 -8.28
CA THR A 70 -13.11 10.12 -8.21
C THR A 70 -13.17 10.69 -6.79
N GLU A 71 -14.26 10.45 -6.05
CA GLU A 71 -14.40 10.89 -4.66
C GLU A 71 -13.36 10.22 -3.75
N ASP A 72 -13.05 8.95 -3.98
CA ASP A 72 -12.03 8.23 -3.21
C ASP A 72 -10.60 8.61 -3.62
N GLN A 73 -10.37 8.97 -4.89
CA GLN A 73 -9.09 9.53 -5.34
C GLN A 73 -8.79 10.86 -4.64
N ILE A 74 -9.79 11.76 -4.60
CA ILE A 74 -9.68 13.06 -3.90
C ILE A 74 -9.43 12.83 -2.41
N TRP A 75 -10.24 11.99 -1.77
CA TRP A 75 -10.08 11.67 -0.35
C TRP A 75 -8.68 11.08 -0.05
N ALA A 76 -8.18 10.18 -0.91
CA ALA A 76 -6.85 9.62 -0.73
C ALA A 76 -5.76 10.69 -0.81
N GLY A 77 -5.85 11.61 -1.78
CA GLY A 77 -4.91 12.72 -1.91
C GLY A 77 -4.94 13.72 -0.75
N GLU A 78 -6.14 14.02 -0.21
CA GLU A 78 -6.31 15.03 0.85
C GLU A 78 -6.11 14.49 2.26
N VAL A 79 -6.39 13.19 2.48
CA VAL A 79 -6.41 12.59 3.82
C VAL A 79 -5.35 11.51 3.98
N LEU A 80 -5.35 10.51 3.10
CA LEU A 80 -4.48 9.35 3.26
C LEU A 80 -3.01 9.68 3.00
N VAL A 81 -2.72 10.32 1.86
CA VAL A 81 -1.37 10.64 1.40
C VAL A 81 -0.59 11.48 2.42
N PRO A 82 -1.14 12.59 2.97
CA PRO A 82 -0.45 13.37 4.00
C PRO A 82 -0.14 12.57 5.26
N ARG A 83 -1.05 11.70 5.71
CA ARG A 83 -0.81 10.85 6.89
C ARG A 83 0.34 9.87 6.66
N ILE A 84 0.39 9.24 5.49
CA ILE A 84 1.51 8.36 5.14
C ILE A 84 2.82 9.18 5.09
N ALA A 85 2.81 10.34 4.44
CA ALA A 85 4.02 11.14 4.25
C ALA A 85 4.58 11.74 5.55
N TYR A 86 3.72 12.26 6.42
CA TYR A 86 4.13 13.08 7.55
C TYR A 86 4.01 12.41 8.91
N GLU A 87 3.12 11.43 9.07
CA GLU A 87 2.87 10.77 10.36
C GLU A 87 3.51 9.38 10.44
N SER A 88 3.80 8.75 9.30
CA SER A 88 4.30 7.37 9.25
C SER A 88 5.82 7.27 9.11
N SER A 89 6.35 6.08 9.40
CA SER A 89 7.75 5.74 9.14
C SER A 89 8.00 5.14 7.76
N VAL A 90 7.03 5.18 6.83
CA VAL A 90 7.18 4.60 5.50
C VAL A 90 8.35 5.25 4.76
N ARG A 91 9.21 4.42 4.18
CA ARG A 91 10.40 4.80 3.38
C ARG A 91 10.43 4.10 2.02
N LYS A 92 9.65 3.03 1.83
CA LYS A 92 9.47 2.39 0.53
C LYS A 92 8.01 1.99 0.33
N MET A 93 7.47 2.35 -0.82
CA MET A 93 6.13 1.96 -1.23
C MET A 93 6.18 1.20 -2.55
N ALA A 94 5.62 -0.02 -2.56
CA ALA A 94 5.46 -0.80 -3.76
C ALA A 94 3.99 -0.80 -4.18
N LEU A 95 3.76 -0.63 -5.48
CA LEU A 95 2.44 -0.66 -6.09
C LEU A 95 2.43 -1.79 -7.11
N VAL A 96 1.65 -2.84 -6.86
CA VAL A 96 1.37 -3.84 -7.88
C VAL A 96 0.27 -3.29 -8.78
N GLU A 97 0.58 -3.13 -10.06
CA GLU A 97 -0.32 -2.50 -11.01
C GLU A 97 -1.56 -3.37 -11.26
N PRO A 98 -2.74 -2.75 -11.43
CA PRO A 98 -3.92 -3.47 -11.87
C PRO A 98 -3.74 -3.99 -13.30
N VAL A 99 -4.34 -5.14 -13.58
CA VAL A 99 -4.38 -5.71 -14.95
C VAL A 99 -5.25 -4.86 -15.89
N ASP A 100 -6.28 -4.20 -15.35
CA ASP A 100 -7.14 -3.31 -16.11
C ASP A 100 -6.45 -1.98 -16.44
N VAL A 101 -6.37 -1.65 -17.73
CA VAL A 101 -5.66 -0.47 -18.24
C VAL A 101 -6.25 0.83 -17.71
N HIS A 102 -7.57 0.93 -17.55
CA HIS A 102 -8.20 2.13 -17.03
C HIS A 102 -7.86 2.35 -15.55
N SER A 103 -7.95 1.30 -14.76
CA SER A 103 -7.55 1.31 -13.35
C SER A 103 -6.06 1.64 -13.20
N LYS A 104 -5.21 1.18 -14.13
CA LYS A 104 -3.78 1.51 -14.15
C LYS A 104 -3.54 3.00 -14.36
N LEU A 105 -4.17 3.60 -15.38
CA LEU A 105 -4.04 5.03 -15.66
C LEU A 105 -4.52 5.89 -14.47
N ILE A 106 -5.59 5.48 -13.79
CA ILE A 106 -6.07 6.14 -12.57
C ILE A 106 -5.00 6.08 -11.47
N LEU A 107 -4.42 4.90 -11.24
CA LEU A 107 -3.38 4.73 -10.21
C LEU A 107 -2.14 5.56 -10.51
N GLU A 108 -1.69 5.59 -11.76
CA GLU A 108 -0.56 6.42 -12.21
C GLU A 108 -0.83 7.91 -11.94
N ASP A 109 -1.99 8.44 -12.36
CA ASP A 109 -2.38 9.83 -12.13
C ASP A 109 -2.46 10.19 -10.64
N MET A 110 -2.98 9.28 -9.79
CA MET A 110 -2.96 9.47 -8.34
C MET A 110 -1.54 9.59 -7.79
N MET A 111 -0.60 8.77 -8.28
CA MET A 111 0.78 8.79 -7.79
C MET A 111 1.57 9.98 -8.29
N ASP A 112 1.37 10.39 -9.54
CA ASP A 112 1.97 11.61 -10.09
C ASP A 112 1.56 12.85 -9.26
N LYS A 113 0.29 12.93 -8.86
CA LYS A 113 -0.20 14.01 -7.97
C LYS A 113 0.42 13.92 -6.58
N ALA A 114 0.63 12.72 -6.05
CA ALA A 114 1.18 12.50 -4.72
C ALA A 114 2.72 12.64 -4.65
N GLN A 115 3.42 12.59 -5.79
CA GLN A 115 4.89 12.60 -5.86
C GLN A 115 5.51 13.82 -5.18
N SER A 116 4.83 14.98 -5.21
CA SER A 116 5.31 16.20 -4.55
C SER A 116 5.24 16.16 -3.01
N ILE A 117 4.51 15.20 -2.45
CA ILE A 117 4.27 15.05 -1.01
C ILE A 117 5.16 13.94 -0.42
N PHE A 118 5.43 12.88 -1.18
CA PHE A 118 6.23 11.76 -0.72
C PHE A 118 7.73 12.03 -0.79
N ASP A 119 8.43 11.85 0.34
CA ASP A 119 9.90 11.88 0.43
C ASP A 119 10.48 10.46 0.58
N PHE A 120 9.86 9.49 -0.08
CA PHE A 120 10.24 8.09 0.02
C PHE A 120 10.25 7.40 -1.35
N GLU A 121 10.97 6.27 -1.45
CA GLU A 121 11.06 5.53 -2.70
C GLU A 121 9.72 4.88 -3.04
N MET A 122 9.25 5.09 -4.27
CA MET A 122 8.07 4.46 -4.80
C MET A 122 8.39 3.71 -6.09
N GLN A 123 7.88 2.50 -6.22
CA GLN A 123 8.08 1.70 -7.43
C GLN A 123 6.85 0.86 -7.78
N PHE A 124 6.59 0.77 -9.09
CA PHE A 124 5.54 -0.07 -9.67
C PHE A 124 6.09 -1.46 -10.01
N PHE A 125 5.26 -2.48 -9.82
CA PHE A 125 5.56 -3.88 -10.08
C PHE A 125 4.40 -4.57 -10.78
N GLN A 126 4.69 -5.60 -11.58
CA GLN A 126 3.68 -6.48 -12.17
C GLN A 126 3.27 -7.61 -11.21
N GLU A 127 4.18 -8.00 -10.31
CA GLU A 127 4.02 -9.14 -9.42
C GLU A 127 4.46 -8.77 -8.01
N LYS A 128 3.66 -9.15 -7.01
CA LYS A 128 3.95 -8.87 -5.60
C LYS A 128 5.25 -9.51 -5.14
N GLU A 129 5.59 -10.69 -5.65
CA GLU A 129 6.79 -11.44 -5.27
C GLU A 129 8.07 -10.63 -5.55
N ILE A 130 8.08 -9.84 -6.64
CA ILE A 130 9.21 -8.98 -6.99
C ILE A 130 9.29 -7.78 -6.05
N ALA A 131 8.15 -7.20 -5.67
CA ALA A 131 8.11 -6.14 -4.65
C ALA A 131 8.65 -6.63 -3.30
N TYR A 132 8.32 -7.86 -2.89
CA TYR A 132 8.86 -8.47 -1.67
C TYR A 132 10.38 -8.63 -1.70
N ILE A 133 10.98 -8.92 -2.85
CA ILE A 133 12.44 -8.98 -2.99
C ILE A 133 13.04 -7.60 -2.80
N TRP A 134 12.46 -6.57 -3.43
CA TRP A 134 12.92 -5.19 -3.33
C TRP A 134 12.94 -4.66 -1.88
N PHE A 135 11.94 -5.02 -1.07
CA PHE A 135 11.95 -4.70 0.36
C PHE A 135 13.05 -5.43 1.13
N LYS A 136 13.35 -6.69 0.79
CA LYS A 136 14.38 -7.50 1.46
C LYS A 136 15.80 -7.00 1.20
N ASP A 137 16.10 -6.61 -0.03
CA ASP A 137 17.41 -6.03 -0.38
C ASP A 137 17.70 -4.81 0.51
N SER A 138 16.66 -4.02 0.80
CA SER A 138 16.72 -2.85 1.66
C SER A 138 16.94 -3.21 3.15
N LEU A 139 16.32 -4.29 3.64
CA LEU A 139 16.55 -4.80 5.01
C LEU A 139 17.99 -5.31 5.19
N SER A 140 18.56 -5.96 4.18
CA SER A 140 19.94 -6.43 4.24
C SER A 140 20.96 -5.30 4.31
N THR A 141 20.65 -4.15 3.68
CA THR A 141 21.52 -2.97 3.67
C THR A 141 21.41 -2.18 4.98
N ALA A 142 20.25 -2.20 5.64
CA ALA A 142 20.03 -1.51 6.92
C ALA A 142 20.61 -2.22 8.16
N LEU A 143 21.11 -3.46 8.00
CA LEU A 143 21.72 -4.27 9.06
C LEU A 143 23.26 -4.26 9.05
N LEU A 144 23.89 -3.43 8.20
CA LEU A 144 25.33 -3.17 8.13
C LEU A 144 25.65 -1.76 8.67
#